data_AF-R9K065-F1
#
_entry.id   AF-R9K065-F1
#
_cell.length_a   1.000
_cell.length_b   1.000
_cell.length_c   1.000
_cell.angle_alpha   90.00
_cell.angle_beta   90.00
_cell.angle_gamma   90.00
#
_symmetry.space_group_name_H-M   'P 1'
#
loop_
_entity.id
_entity.type
_entity.pdbx_description
1 polymer ?
#
loop_
_entity_poly.entity_id
_entity_poly.type
_entity_poly.pdbx_seq_one_letter_code
_entity_poly.pdbx_strand_id
1 'polypeptide(L)'
;MKFEQVCQSMNTFFKQNPIIRILIPISIPIMLICVAFQVMGYFIALGGVMQTVSYLGFFFMVLLVLSECRFKMAFIGLGIYALMHVYPTLLSLLKFHAMNWGGIINLLFFGYLAYQCYRKSLQINQ
;
A
#
# COMPACT_ATOMS: atom_id res chain seq x y z
N MET A 1 18.86 15.28 1.83
CA MET A 1 19.49 14.01 2.27
C MET A 1 18.52 12.88 2.00
N LYS A 2 19.02 11.82 1.37
CA LYS A 2 18.31 11.18 0.24
C LYS A 2 17.37 10.11 0.77
N PHE A 3 16.08 10.15 0.41
CA PHE A 3 15.12 9.08 0.71
C PHE A 3 15.66 7.70 0.28
N GLU A 4 16.50 7.68 -0.77
CA GLU A 4 17.30 6.53 -1.21
C GLU A 4 18.24 5.97 -0.14
N GLN A 5 18.88 6.80 0.69
CA GLN A 5 19.72 6.35 1.81
C GLN A 5 18.87 5.66 2.89
N VAL A 6 17.65 6.14 3.12
CA VAL A 6 16.69 5.47 4.02
C VAL A 6 16.30 4.11 3.44
N CYS A 7 15.97 4.04 2.15
CA CYS A 7 15.69 2.77 1.48
C CYS A 7 16.89 1.79 1.55
N GLN A 8 18.10 2.27 1.28
CA GLN A 8 19.32 1.46 1.35
C GLN A 8 19.62 0.96 2.77
N SER A 9 19.45 1.80 3.79
CA SER A 9 19.57 1.39 5.18
C SER A 9 18.53 0.32 5.54
N MET A 10 17.25 0.54 5.21
CA MET A 10 16.17 -0.44 5.44
C MET A 10 16.44 -1.77 4.73
N ASN A 11 16.88 -1.75 3.49
CA ASN A 11 17.24 -2.96 2.75
C ASN A 11 18.38 -3.72 3.43
N THR A 12 19.36 -2.99 3.97
CA THR A 12 20.48 -3.60 4.71
C THR A 12 19.99 -4.27 6.00
N PHE A 13 19.10 -3.63 6.75
CA PHE A 13 18.44 -4.22 7.94
C PHE A 13 17.61 -5.46 7.58
N PHE A 14 16.87 -5.44 6.48
CA PHE A 14 16.05 -6.58 6.06
C PHE A 14 16.89 -7.75 5.53
N LYS A 15 18.03 -7.47 4.89
CA LYS A 15 18.97 -8.51 4.43
C LYS A 15 19.71 -9.22 5.56
N GLN A 16 19.85 -8.60 6.74
CA GLN A 16 20.43 -9.25 7.92
C GLN A 16 19.57 -10.40 8.44
N ASN A 17 18.27 -10.42 8.15
CA ASN A 17 17.36 -11.47 8.58
C ASN A 17 17.10 -12.48 7.43
N PRO A 18 17.35 -13.79 7.64
CA PRO A 18 17.23 -14.79 6.57
C PRO A 18 15.79 -14.95 6.05
N ILE A 19 14.80 -14.82 6.94
CA ILE A 19 13.37 -14.93 6.60
C ILE A 19 12.95 -13.78 5.68
N ILE A 20 13.30 -12.55 6.05
CA ILE A 20 12.89 -11.35 5.31
C ILE A 20 13.62 -11.30 3.97
N ARG A 21 14.87 -11.77 3.90
CA ARG A 21 15.66 -11.83 2.66
C ARG A 21 15.01 -12.63 1.55
N ILE A 22 14.36 -13.75 1.85
CA ILE A 22 13.61 -14.57 0.87
C ILE A 22 12.33 -13.86 0.43
N LEU A 23 11.75 -13.07 1.33
CA LEU A 23 10.49 -12.38 1.11
C LEU A 23 10.64 -11.13 0.23
N ILE A 24 11.83 -10.53 0.17
CA ILE A 24 12.13 -9.35 -0.65
C ILE A 24 11.70 -9.51 -2.12
N PRO A 25 12.14 -10.54 -2.88
CA PRO A 25 11.74 -10.68 -4.29
C PRO A 25 10.26 -11.05 -4.46
N ILE A 26 9.64 -11.67 -3.46
CA ILE A 26 8.22 -12.11 -3.47
C ILE A 26 7.31 -11.01 -2.89
N SER A 27 7.86 -9.89 -2.42
CA SER A 27 7.10 -8.83 -1.77
C SER A 27 6.08 -8.18 -2.70
N ILE A 28 6.42 -7.98 -3.97
CA ILE A 28 5.54 -7.38 -4.98
C ILE A 28 4.30 -8.25 -5.26
N PRO A 29 4.43 -9.55 -5.62
CA PRO A 29 3.26 -10.38 -5.85
C PRO A 29 2.41 -10.53 -4.59
N ILE A 30 3.02 -10.67 -3.39
CA ILE A 30 2.25 -10.75 -2.14
C ILE A 30 1.51 -9.44 -1.87
N MET A 31 2.15 -8.27 -2.08
CA MET A 31 1.49 -6.98 -1.93
C MET A 31 0.24 -6.88 -2.81
N LEU A 32 0.34 -7.27 -4.09
CA LEU A 32 -0.80 -7.24 -5.01
C LEU A 32 -1.89 -8.22 -4.61
N ILE A 33 -1.53 -9.43 -4.14
CA ILE A 33 -2.47 -10.42 -3.62
C ILE A 33 -3.20 -9.89 -2.38
N CYS A 34 -2.48 -9.26 -1.44
CA CYS A 34 -3.09 -8.68 -0.24
C CYS A 34 -4.07 -7.56 -0.59
N VAL A 35 -3.72 -6.67 -1.53
CA VAL A 35 -4.64 -5.64 -2.03
C VAL A 35 -5.86 -6.28 -2.69
N ALA A 36 -5.66 -7.30 -3.54
CA ALA A 36 -6.75 -8.00 -4.20
C ALA A 36 -7.72 -8.64 -3.18
N PHE A 37 -7.19 -9.27 -2.12
CA PHE A 37 -8.02 -9.82 -1.05
C PHE A 37 -8.82 -8.74 -0.30
N GLN A 38 -8.23 -7.58 -0.05
CA GLN A 38 -8.95 -6.48 0.59
C GLN A 38 -10.06 -5.94 -0.32
N VAL A 39 -9.80 -5.80 -1.63
CA VAL A 39 -10.82 -5.41 -2.62
C VAL A 39 -11.94 -6.43 -2.67
N MET A 40 -11.62 -7.72 -2.79
CA MET A 40 -12.61 -8.79 -2.76
C MET A 40 -13.40 -8.80 -1.45
N GLY A 41 -12.74 -8.47 -0.35
CA GLY A 41 -13.33 -8.36 0.97
C GLY A 41 -14.35 -7.23 1.14
N TYR A 42 -14.42 -6.32 0.18
CA TYR A 42 -15.49 -5.33 0.09
C TYR A 42 -16.77 -5.91 -0.54
N PHE A 43 -16.64 -6.90 -1.42
CA PHE A 43 -17.76 -7.57 -2.09
C PHE A 43 -18.22 -8.84 -1.37
N ILE A 44 -17.28 -9.56 -0.76
CA ILE A 44 -17.50 -10.82 -0.06
C ILE A 44 -17.09 -10.60 1.39
N ALA A 45 -17.94 -10.99 2.35
CA ALA A 45 -17.61 -10.95 3.77
C ALA A 45 -16.49 -11.96 4.10
N LEU A 46 -15.25 -11.60 3.76
CA LEU A 46 -14.04 -12.27 4.21
C LEU A 46 -13.97 -12.10 5.73
N GLY A 47 -13.90 -13.21 6.47
CA GLY A 47 -13.90 -13.19 7.93
C GLY A 47 -12.84 -12.23 8.50
N GLY A 48 -13.13 -11.61 9.64
CA GLY A 48 -12.32 -10.50 10.19
C GLY A 48 -10.83 -10.82 10.37
N VAL A 49 -10.49 -12.09 10.61
CA VAL A 49 -9.11 -12.56 10.68
C VAL A 49 -8.39 -12.39 9.34
N MET A 50 -9.02 -12.79 8.24
CA MET A 50 -8.42 -12.74 6.91
C MET A 50 -8.23 -11.30 6.44
N GLN A 51 -9.17 -10.42 6.77
CA GLN A 51 -9.05 -8.98 6.53
C GLN A 51 -7.89 -8.37 7.32
N THR A 52 -7.76 -8.71 8.60
CA THR A 52 -6.68 -8.19 9.46
C THR A 52 -5.30 -8.65 8.99
N VAL A 53 -5.17 -9.94 8.64
CA VAL A 53 -3.92 -10.49 8.09
C VAL A 53 -3.57 -9.84 6.75
N SER A 54 -4.56 -9.66 5.88
CA SER A 54 -4.35 -9.00 4.58
C SER A 54 -3.96 -7.53 4.73
N TYR A 55 -4.52 -6.84 5.74
CA TYR A 55 -4.15 -5.47 6.09
C TYR A 55 -2.69 -5.38 6.56
N LEU A 56 -2.33 -6.12 7.60
CA LEU A 56 -0.97 -6.11 8.14
C LEU A 56 0.06 -6.58 7.11
N GLY A 57 -0.27 -7.63 6.35
CA GLY A 57 0.56 -8.15 5.26
C GLY A 57 0.78 -7.09 4.17
N PHE A 58 -0.26 -6.37 3.75
CA PHE A 58 -0.12 -5.30 2.76
C PHE A 58 0.87 -4.22 3.20
N PHE A 59 0.71 -3.67 4.41
CA PHE A 59 1.59 -2.62 4.93
C PHE A 59 3.04 -3.09 5.06
N PHE A 60 3.23 -4.31 5.56
CA PHE A 60 4.56 -4.90 5.67
C PHE A 60 5.23 -5.07 4.29
N MET A 61 4.48 -5.52 3.29
CA MET A 61 5.00 -5.67 1.93
C MET A 61 5.28 -4.33 1.26
N VAL A 62 4.45 -3.30 1.49
CA VAL A 62 4.72 -1.94 1.00
C VAL A 62 6.06 -1.42 1.54
N LEU A 63 6.36 -1.65 2.83
CA LEU A 63 7.65 -1.28 3.42
C LEU A 63 8.82 -2.04 2.76
N LEU A 64 8.64 -3.33 2.47
CA LEU A 64 9.65 -4.12 1.76
C LEU A 64 9.88 -3.63 0.34
N VAL A 65 8.82 -3.34 -0.42
CA VAL A 65 8.90 -2.79 -1.78
C VAL A 65 9.57 -1.40 -1.79
N LEU A 66 9.28 -0.56 -0.79
CA LEU A 66 9.95 0.73 -0.59
C LEU A 66 11.43 0.56 -0.24
N SER A 67 11.80 -0.48 0.52
CA SER A 67 13.20 -0.78 0.84
C SER A 67 14.03 -1.16 -0.40
N GLU A 68 13.41 -1.79 -1.40
CA GLU A 68 14.04 -2.07 -2.69
C GLU A 68 14.06 -0.85 -3.64
N CYS A 69 13.63 0.33 -3.19
CA CYS A 69 13.46 1.52 -4.04
C CYS A 69 12.53 1.29 -5.26
N ARG A 70 11.63 0.29 -5.22
CA ARG A 70 10.71 0.00 -6.32
C ARG A 70 9.45 0.87 -6.25
N PHE A 71 9.63 2.18 -6.41
CA PHE A 71 8.56 3.17 -6.20
C PHE A 71 7.36 3.02 -7.15
N LYS A 72 7.56 2.52 -8.38
CA LYS A 72 6.47 2.28 -9.33
C LYS A 72 5.47 1.25 -8.82
N MET A 73 5.95 0.16 -8.21
CA MET A 73 5.09 -0.88 -7.67
C MET A 73 4.42 -0.44 -6.37
N ALA A 74 5.14 0.26 -5.50
CA ALA A 74 4.56 0.87 -4.30
C ALA A 74 3.43 1.86 -4.65
N PHE A 75 3.59 2.64 -5.72
CA PHE A 75 2.54 3.53 -6.24
C PHE A 75 1.28 2.75 -6.64
N ILE A 76 1.40 1.64 -7.37
CA ILE A 76 0.25 0.84 -7.79
C ILE A 76 -0.48 0.27 -6.57
N GLY A 77 0.25 -0.32 -5.62
CA GLY A 77 -0.34 -0.90 -4.40
C GLY A 77 -1.07 0.15 -3.55
N LEU A 78 -0.39 1.26 -3.23
CA LEU A 78 -0.98 2.36 -2.45
C LEU A 78 -2.09 3.09 -3.20
N GLY A 79 -1.99 3.20 -4.52
CA GLY A 79 -2.99 3.83 -5.37
C GLY A 79 -4.30 3.03 -5.40
N ILE A 80 -4.23 1.70 -5.56
CA ILE A 80 -5.42 0.84 -5.47
C ILE A 80 -6.02 0.92 -4.07
N TYR A 81 -5.18 0.85 -3.03
CA TYR A 81 -5.65 0.98 -1.64
C TYR A 81 -6.35 2.32 -1.37
N ALA A 82 -5.82 3.42 -1.89
CA ALA A 82 -6.47 4.73 -1.80
C ALA A 82 -7.81 4.76 -2.55
N LEU A 83 -7.86 4.22 -3.78
CA LEU A 83 -9.09 4.14 -4.58
C LEU A 83 -10.20 3.33 -3.88
N MET A 84 -9.84 2.31 -3.07
CA MET A 84 -10.82 1.59 -2.27
C MET A 84 -11.57 2.47 -1.28
N HIS A 85 -10.99 3.58 -0.83
CA HIS A 85 -11.67 4.53 0.06
C HIS A 85 -12.55 5.54 -0.69
N VAL A 86 -12.39 5.72 -2.01
CA VAL A 86 -13.23 6.60 -2.82
C VAL A 86 -14.66 6.08 -2.87
N TYR A 87 -14.82 4.79 -3.20
CA TYR A 87 -16.14 4.17 -3.35
C TYR A 87 -17.05 4.31 -2.11
N PRO A 88 -16.64 3.89 -0.88
CA PRO A 88 -17.48 4.03 0.31
C PRO A 88 -17.72 5.49 0.67
N THR A 89 -16.79 6.39 0.38
CA THR A 89 -16.96 7.83 0.61
C THR A 89 -18.03 8.41 -0.32
N LEU A 90 -17.99 8.06 -1.61
CA LEU A 90 -19.02 8.46 -2.57
C LEU A 90 -20.39 7.86 -2.21
N LEU A 91 -20.43 6.58 -1.83
CA LEU A 91 -21.65 5.91 -1.42
C LEU A 91 -22.27 6.58 -0.18
N SER A 92 -21.46 6.92 0.82
CA SER A 92 -21.90 7.64 2.02
C SER A 92 -22.48 9.01 1.68
N LEU A 93 -21.83 9.74 0.78
CA LEU A 93 -22.26 11.07 0.36
C LEU A 93 -23.58 11.02 -0.41
N LEU A 94 -23.71 10.08 -1.37
CA LEU A 94 -24.85 9.99 -2.28
C LEU A 94 -26.08 9.32 -1.66
N LYS A 95 -25.90 8.26 -0.86
CA LYS A 95 -27.04 7.52 -0.27
C LYS A 95 -27.43 8.04 1.11
N PHE A 96 -26.44 8.31 1.96
CA PHE A 96 -26.71 8.61 3.38
C PHE A 96 -26.66 10.11 3.68
N HIS A 97 -26.33 10.95 2.68
CA HIS A 97 -26.14 12.40 2.86
C HIS A 97 -25.19 12.74 4.02
N ALA A 98 -24.31 11.80 4.35
CA ALA A 98 -23.41 11.87 5.49
C ALA A 98 -21.97 11.81 4.98
N MET A 99 -21.16 12.76 5.42
CA MET A 99 -19.76 12.86 5.04
C MET A 99 -18.93 11.83 5.82
N ASN A 100 -18.34 10.86 5.12
CA ASN A 100 -17.38 9.94 5.72
C ASN A 100 -16.00 10.58 5.83
N TRP A 101 -15.81 11.43 6.85
CA TRP A 101 -14.55 12.13 7.10
C TRP A 101 -13.35 11.20 7.23
N GLY A 102 -13.52 10.02 7.85
CA GLY A 102 -12.45 9.02 7.97
C GLY A 102 -12.00 8.47 6.62
N GLY A 103 -12.95 8.20 5.71
CA GLY A 103 -12.66 7.78 4.35
C GLY A 103 -11.89 8.85 3.55
N ILE A 104 -12.26 10.12 3.71
CA ILE A 104 -11.61 11.25 3.05
C ILE A 104 -10.18 11.44 3.56
N ILE A 105 -9.97 11.38 4.88
CA ILE A 105 -8.63 11.51 5.47
C ILE A 105 -7.72 10.38 4.98
N ASN A 106 -8.21 9.14 4.99
CA ASN A 106 -7.45 7.99 4.48
C ASN A 106 -7.15 8.14 2.98
N LEU A 107 -8.13 8.56 2.19
CA LEU A 107 -7.95 8.81 0.76
C LEU A 107 -6.86 9.86 0.51
N LEU A 108 -6.89 10.98 1.23
CA LEU A 108 -5.89 12.03 1.11
C LEU A 108 -4.51 11.55 1.55
N PHE A 109 -4.43 10.85 2.67
CA PHE A 109 -3.16 10.37 3.22
C PHE A 109 -2.51 9.32 2.30
N PHE A 110 -3.24 8.26 1.95
CA PHE A 110 -2.72 7.21 1.08
C PHE A 110 -2.57 7.66 -0.37
N GLY A 111 -3.45 8.54 -0.86
CA GLY A 111 -3.31 9.18 -2.16
C GLY A 111 -2.07 10.07 -2.23
N TYR A 112 -1.78 10.83 -1.18
CA TYR A 112 -0.55 11.62 -1.08
C TYR A 112 0.70 10.74 -1.05
N LEU A 113 0.70 9.65 -0.27
CA LEU A 113 1.80 8.68 -0.25
C LEU A 113 2.02 8.02 -1.61
N ALA A 114 0.95 7.64 -2.30
CA ALA A 114 1.00 7.11 -3.66
C ALA A 114 1.59 8.15 -4.63
N TYR A 115 1.14 9.40 -4.55
CA TYR A 115 1.66 10.49 -5.38
C TYR A 115 3.15 10.76 -5.16
N GLN A 116 3.62 10.72 -3.90
CA GLN A 116 5.05 10.85 -3.61
C GLN A 116 5.86 9.70 -4.20
N CYS A 117 5.36 8.46 -4.13
CA CYS A 117 5.97 7.31 -4.79
C CYS A 117 6.00 7.50 -6.33
N TYR A 118 4.92 8.00 -6.92
CA TYR A 118 4.85 8.28 -8.35
C TYR A 118 5.89 9.33 -8.79
N ARG A 119 5.96 10.47 -8.09
CA ARG A 119 6.96 11.50 -8.35
C ARG A 119 8.38 10.95 -8.29
N LYS A 120 8.68 10.11 -7.28
CA LYS A 120 9.98 9.46 -7.15
C LYS A 120 10.25 8.45 -8.26
N SER A 121 9.24 7.71 -8.71
CA SER A 121 9.38 6.78 -9.83
C SER A 121 9.71 7.48 -11.15
N LEU A 122 9.23 8.72 -11.35
CA LEU A 122 9.56 9.53 -12.52
C LEU A 122 11.01 10.06 -12.45
N GLN A 123 11.45 10.50 -11.27
CA GLN A 123 12.82 11.02 -11.07
C GLN A 123 13.92 9.96 -11.27
N ILE A 124 13.61 8.68 -11.13
CA ILE A 124 14.56 7.57 -11.29
C ILE A 124 14.63 7.06 -12.74
N ASN A 125 13.61 7.33 -13.55
CA ASN A 125 13.55 6.95 -14.97
C ASN A 125 14.04 8.07 -15.93
N GLN A 126 14.49 9.20 -15.39
CA GLN A 126 15.19 10.25 -16.13
C GLN A 126 16.69 10.13 -15.91
#